data_AF-A0A661I4I6-F1
#
_entry.id   AF-A0A661I4I6-F1
#
_cell.length_a   1.000
_cell.length_b   1.000
_cell.length_c   1.000
_cell.angle_alpha   90.00
_cell.angle_beta   90.00
_cell.angle_gamma   90.00
#
_symmetry.space_group_name_H-M   'P 1'
#
loop_
_entity.id
_entity.type
_entity.pdbx_description
1 polymer ?
#
loop_
_entity_poly.entity_id
_entity_poly.type
_entity_poly.pdbx_seq_one_letter_code
_entity_poly.pdbx_strand_id
1 'polypeptide(L)'
;MFKFLSRLTDYIGDTAHDIVHRFYIPGYIPNEDIKKWPGTKTVGGITYRLPSVYLINESGIGVPEVAARTAYDSFDKSDDEQVSTFKQGSKYVFNSNEVKDTSLLSKLSWTYHHQSVLEHATLSFYIEGTSRGTLQEHVRHRHQAITVRSTRYTMTDLLLAFWFVRENQNRCPDNVCSERNIFVEFRSILVDMLGIFIVTTDLVLDIEVDRIYRILEMQKDLNGYDYLSK
;
A
#
# COMPACT_ATOMS: atom_id res chain seq x y z
N MET A 1 -11.74 -11.27 -8.00
CA MET A 1 -12.19 -12.68 -7.99
C MET A 1 -11.06 -13.65 -7.63
N PHE A 2 -10.10 -14.01 -8.50
CA PHE A 2 -9.04 -14.99 -8.16
C PHE A 2 -8.18 -14.63 -6.93
N LYS A 3 -7.78 -13.36 -6.75
CA LYS A 3 -7.04 -12.90 -5.55
C LYS A 3 -7.87 -12.84 -4.26
N PHE A 4 -9.19 -12.68 -4.39
CA PHE A 4 -10.10 -12.70 -3.25
C PHE A 4 -10.28 -14.15 -2.79
N LEU A 5 -10.57 -15.05 -3.73
CA LEU A 5 -10.72 -16.49 -3.47
C LEU A 5 -9.45 -17.09 -2.86
N SER A 6 -8.25 -16.76 -3.35
CA SER A 6 -7.00 -17.28 -2.76
C SER A 6 -6.78 -16.81 -1.32
N ARG A 7 -7.07 -15.54 -1.01
CA ARG A 7 -6.95 -15.02 0.35
C ARG A 7 -8.03 -15.60 1.27
N LEU A 8 -9.20 -15.95 0.72
CA LEU A 8 -10.32 -16.53 1.45
C LEU A 8 -10.00 -17.98 1.82
N THR A 9 -9.38 -18.75 0.91
CA THR A 9 -8.91 -20.11 1.18
C THR A 9 -7.81 -20.15 2.24
N ASP A 10 -6.88 -19.19 2.21
CA ASP A 10 -5.83 -19.06 3.22
C ASP A 10 -6.38 -18.68 4.61
N TYR A 11 -7.52 -17.97 4.65
CA TYR A 11 -8.16 -17.49 5.88
C TYR A 11 -9.09 -18.55 6.53
N ILE A 12 -9.73 -19.42 5.75
CA ILE A 12 -10.77 -20.37 6.23
C ILE A 12 -10.19 -21.77 6.55
N GLY A 13 -9.07 -22.17 5.92
CA GLY A 13 -8.45 -23.48 6.13
C GLY A 13 -9.18 -24.64 5.43
N ASP A 14 -8.42 -25.40 4.61
CA ASP A 14 -8.59 -26.73 3.98
C ASP A 14 -9.94 -27.26 3.47
N THR A 15 -11.07 -26.56 3.61
CA THR A 15 -12.34 -26.98 3.01
C THR A 15 -12.56 -26.46 1.59
N ALA A 16 -11.59 -25.73 1.03
CA ALA A 16 -11.59 -25.21 -0.34
C ALA A 16 -10.37 -25.72 -1.16
N HIS A 17 -9.88 -26.91 -0.82
CA HIS A 17 -8.60 -27.44 -1.29
C HIS A 17 -8.55 -27.82 -2.80
N ASP A 18 -9.68 -27.84 -3.51
CA ASP A 18 -9.73 -28.40 -4.88
C ASP A 18 -9.74 -27.39 -6.04
N ILE A 19 -9.63 -26.08 -5.80
CA ILE A 19 -9.73 -25.07 -6.89
C ILE A 19 -8.43 -24.28 -7.13
N VAL A 20 -7.44 -24.34 -6.23
CA VAL A 20 -6.27 -23.45 -6.27
C VAL A 20 -4.95 -24.21 -6.51
N HIS A 21 -4.93 -25.10 -7.51
CA HIS A 21 -3.67 -25.62 -8.06
C HIS A 21 -3.43 -25.11 -9.48
N ARG A 22 -3.02 -23.83 -9.58
CA ARG A 22 -2.10 -23.29 -10.60
C ARG A 22 -1.96 -21.79 -10.37
N PHE A 23 -0.74 -21.28 -10.53
CA PHE A 23 -0.30 -19.89 -10.29
C PHE A 23 0.12 -19.57 -8.85
N TYR A 24 1.05 -20.37 -8.36
CA TYR A 24 2.13 -19.88 -7.51
C TYR A 24 2.86 -18.75 -8.26
N ILE A 25 2.80 -17.51 -7.76
CA ILE A 25 3.71 -16.44 -8.18
C ILE A 25 4.89 -16.51 -7.21
N PRO A 26 6.08 -16.94 -7.63
CA PRO A 26 7.25 -16.97 -6.75
C PRO A 26 7.70 -15.53 -6.47
N GLY A 27 8.00 -15.21 -5.21
CA GLY A 27 8.90 -14.09 -4.90
C GLY A 27 8.44 -13.04 -3.89
N TYR A 28 7.31 -13.20 -3.19
CA TYR A 28 7.06 -12.36 -2.00
C TYR A 28 7.58 -13.05 -0.75
N ILE A 29 8.87 -12.87 -0.48
CA ILE A 29 9.44 -13.09 0.84
C ILE A 29 9.26 -11.75 1.56
N PRO A 30 8.41 -11.65 2.60
CA PRO A 30 8.44 -10.47 3.45
C PRO A 30 9.82 -10.45 4.09
N ASN A 31 10.69 -9.52 3.67
CA ASN A 31 11.95 -9.30 4.36
C ASN A 31 11.65 -9.07 5.85
N GLU A 32 12.23 -9.90 6.70
CA GLU A 32 12.05 -9.87 8.15
C GLU A 32 12.56 -8.54 8.76
N ASP A 33 13.31 -7.76 7.98
CA ASP A 33 13.82 -6.42 8.30
C ASP A 33 12.89 -5.26 7.92
N ILE A 34 11.69 -5.54 7.42
CA ILE A 34 10.67 -4.51 7.29
C ILE A 34 10.23 -4.14 8.72
N LYS A 35 10.85 -3.09 9.28
CA LYS A 35 10.43 -2.46 10.53
C LYS A 35 8.92 -2.16 10.46
N LYS A 36 8.12 -3.05 11.04
CA LYS A 36 6.69 -2.87 11.28
C LYS A 36 6.54 -1.66 12.20
N TRP A 37 6.31 -0.50 11.62
CA TRP A 37 5.59 0.57 12.30
C TRP A 37 4.25 0.68 11.61
N PRO A 38 3.21 0.11 12.23
CA PRO A 38 2.08 0.97 12.48
C PRO A 38 1.77 0.93 13.97
N GLY A 39 2.21 1.99 14.66
CA GLY A 39 1.62 2.31 15.96
C GLY A 39 0.15 2.67 15.79
N THR A 40 -0.58 2.72 16.89
CA THR A 40 -1.93 3.28 16.91
C THR A 40 -1.87 4.69 17.49
N LYS A 41 -2.71 5.59 17.00
CA LYS A 41 -2.88 6.93 17.55
C LYS A 41 -4.34 7.17 17.91
N THR A 42 -4.59 7.60 19.15
CA THR A 42 -5.93 7.98 19.59
C THR A 42 -6.10 9.49 19.50
N VAL A 43 -7.17 9.94 18.84
CA VAL A 43 -7.55 11.35 18.70
C VAL A 43 -9.04 11.46 18.99
N GLY A 44 -9.41 12.28 19.98
CA GLY A 44 -10.83 12.47 20.33
C GLY A 44 -11.57 11.20 20.76
N GLY A 45 -10.86 10.24 21.38
CA GLY A 45 -11.43 8.95 21.80
C GLY A 45 -11.51 7.88 20.70
N ILE A 46 -11.14 8.22 19.45
CA ILE A 46 -11.08 7.28 18.33
C ILE A 46 -9.63 6.90 18.06
N THR A 47 -9.36 5.60 17.96
CA THR A 47 -8.04 5.03 17.70
C THR A 47 -7.90 4.70 16.22
N TYR A 48 -6.79 5.14 15.64
CA TYR A 48 -6.44 4.95 14.24
C TYR A 48 -5.13 4.17 14.13
N ARG A 49 -5.07 3.26 13.16
CA ARG A 49 -3.83 2.63 12.70
C ARG A 49 -3.03 3.65 11.91
N LEU A 50 -1.76 3.82 12.25
CA LEU A 50 -0.85 4.66 11.46
C LEU A 50 -0.53 3.99 10.12
N PRO A 51 -0.31 4.77 9.05
CA PRO A 51 0.08 4.20 7.77
C PRO A 51 1.50 3.62 7.85
N SER A 52 1.75 2.60 7.04
CA SER A 52 3.08 2.03 6.86
C SER A 52 3.66 2.52 5.53
N VAL A 53 4.92 2.95 5.57
CA VAL A 53 5.64 3.50 4.42
C VAL A 53 6.92 2.69 4.24
N TYR A 54 7.12 2.19 3.03
CA TYR A 54 8.27 1.39 2.67
C TYR A 54 8.99 2.05 1.50
N LEU A 55 10.31 2.22 1.62
CA LEU A 55 11.15 2.62 0.50
C LEU A 55 11.35 1.39 -0.41
N ILE A 56 10.87 1.46 -1.65
CA ILE A 56 11.00 0.40 -2.64
C ILE A 56 12.32 0.55 -3.39
N ASN A 57 12.64 1.78 -3.78
CA ASN A 57 13.80 2.09 -4.59
C ASN A 57 14.23 3.55 -4.40
N GLU A 58 15.52 3.80 -4.56
CA GLU A 58 16.12 5.12 -4.59
C GLU A 58 17.25 5.18 -5.61
N SER A 59 17.48 6.36 -6.19
CA SER A 59 18.60 6.57 -7.12
C SER A 59 19.93 6.84 -6.42
N GLY A 60 19.92 7.13 -5.12
CA GLY A 60 21.11 7.55 -4.38
C GLY A 60 21.51 9.01 -4.63
N ILE A 61 22.30 9.57 -3.71
CA ILE A 61 22.73 10.98 -3.78
C ILE A 61 23.92 11.18 -4.73
N GLY A 62 24.58 10.10 -5.17
CA GLY A 62 25.65 10.20 -6.17
C GLY A 62 25.15 10.71 -7.54
N VAL A 63 23.91 10.40 -7.93
CA VAL A 63 23.33 10.86 -9.20
C VAL A 63 23.21 12.39 -9.27
N PRO A 64 22.58 13.08 -8.30
CA PRO A 64 22.56 14.54 -8.30
C PRO A 64 23.96 15.15 -8.17
N GLU A 65 24.90 14.51 -7.46
CA GLU A 65 26.28 15.02 -7.40
C GLU A 65 26.97 14.99 -8.77
N VAL A 66 26.88 13.89 -9.51
CA VAL A 66 27.40 13.79 -10.88
C VAL A 66 26.74 14.84 -11.79
N ALA A 67 25.42 15.06 -11.66
CA ALA A 67 24.72 16.09 -12.42
C ALA A 67 25.24 17.51 -12.11
N ALA A 68 25.43 17.85 -10.83
CA ALA A 68 26.03 19.11 -10.41
C ALA A 68 27.44 19.29 -10.97
N ARG A 69 28.28 18.26 -10.88
CA ARG A 69 29.67 18.32 -11.33
C ARG A 69 29.79 18.39 -12.85
N THR A 70 28.84 17.80 -13.58
CA THR A 70 28.73 17.94 -15.04
C THR A 70 28.47 19.39 -15.45
N ALA A 71 27.61 20.12 -14.73
CA ALA A 71 27.27 21.50 -15.07
C ALA A 71 28.46 22.48 -14.96
N TYR A 72 29.38 22.24 -14.01
CA TYR A 72 30.56 23.09 -13.76
C TYR A 72 31.89 22.43 -14.16
N ASP A 73 31.84 21.27 -14.82
CA ASP A 73 32.98 20.44 -15.16
C ASP A 73 34.00 20.27 -14.00
N SER A 74 33.49 19.89 -12.82
CA SER A 74 34.22 19.97 -11.54
C SER A 74 34.40 18.62 -10.85
N PHE A 75 34.55 17.55 -11.63
CA PHE A 75 34.75 16.18 -11.16
C PHE A 75 35.99 16.01 -10.28
N ASP A 76 37.08 16.72 -10.60
CA ASP A 76 38.35 16.64 -9.86
C ASP A 76 38.25 17.17 -8.41
N LYS A 77 37.17 17.89 -8.08
CA LYS A 77 36.90 18.43 -6.74
C LYS A 77 35.96 17.53 -5.93
N SER A 78 35.77 16.29 -6.36
CA SER A 78 34.94 15.33 -5.65
C SER A 78 35.68 14.72 -4.48
N ASP A 79 35.01 14.71 -3.32
CA ASP A 79 35.47 13.99 -2.14
C ASP A 79 35.29 12.47 -2.31
N ASP A 80 34.44 12.06 -3.27
CA ASP A 80 34.18 10.67 -3.65
C ASP A 80 34.98 10.25 -4.91
N GLU A 81 35.69 9.13 -4.81
CA GLU A 81 36.56 8.57 -5.86
C GLU A 81 35.77 8.05 -7.07
N GLN A 82 34.56 7.50 -6.86
CA GLN A 82 33.73 7.02 -7.97
C GLN A 82 33.22 8.19 -8.80
N VAL A 83 32.89 9.29 -8.14
CA VAL A 83 32.43 10.51 -8.80
C VAL A 83 33.60 11.21 -9.51
N SER A 84 34.79 11.33 -8.90
CA SER A 84 35.93 12.00 -9.54
C SER A 84 36.40 11.28 -10.83
N THR A 85 36.37 9.95 -10.83
CA THR A 85 36.78 9.13 -11.97
C THR A 85 35.71 8.96 -13.05
N PHE A 86 34.48 9.41 -12.80
CA PHE A 86 33.33 9.25 -13.71
C PHE A 86 33.56 9.83 -15.12
N LYS A 87 34.20 11.01 -15.22
CA LYS A 87 34.45 11.69 -16.50
C LYS A 87 35.46 10.95 -17.40
N GLN A 88 36.29 10.07 -16.83
CA GLN A 88 37.40 9.41 -17.55
C GLN A 88 36.97 8.14 -18.32
N GLY A 89 35.68 8.00 -18.66
CA GLY A 89 35.15 6.83 -19.35
C GLY A 89 35.23 5.58 -18.46
N SER A 90 34.81 5.73 -17.21
CA SER A 90 35.00 4.73 -16.16
C SER A 90 34.55 3.34 -16.59
N LYS A 91 35.50 2.39 -16.46
CA LYS A 91 35.32 0.95 -16.66
C LYS A 91 34.49 0.29 -15.54
N TYR A 92 33.99 1.09 -14.60
CA TYR A 92 33.37 0.68 -13.35
C TYR A 92 31.87 0.96 -13.35
N VAL A 93 31.10 0.06 -12.74
CA VAL A 93 29.69 0.26 -12.45
C VAL A 93 29.60 1.36 -11.38
N PHE A 94 29.07 2.53 -11.73
CA PHE A 94 28.83 3.61 -10.77
C PHE A 94 27.75 3.20 -9.78
N ASN A 95 28.10 3.07 -8.50
CA ASN A 95 27.15 2.77 -7.44
C ASN A 95 26.79 4.07 -6.69
N SER A 96 25.78 4.76 -7.20
CA SER A 96 25.33 6.05 -6.66
C SER A 96 24.88 6.01 -5.19
N ASN A 97 24.59 4.83 -4.64
CA ASN A 97 24.18 4.62 -3.25
C ASN A 97 25.36 4.53 -2.27
N GLU A 98 26.59 4.37 -2.77
CA GLU A 98 27.79 4.38 -1.92
C GLU A 98 28.21 5.79 -1.50
N VAL A 99 27.83 6.79 -2.28
CA VAL A 99 27.97 8.20 -1.93
C VAL A 99 27.02 8.50 -0.77
N LYS A 100 27.54 8.78 0.43
CA LYS A 100 26.72 8.96 1.64
C LYS A 100 26.46 10.42 2.01
N ASP A 101 27.38 11.31 1.70
CA ASP A 101 27.26 12.74 2.03
C ASP A 101 28.06 13.58 1.05
N THR A 102 27.55 14.76 0.72
CA THR A 102 28.21 15.69 -0.19
C THR A 102 28.00 17.12 0.31
N SER A 103 29.09 17.77 0.70
CA SER A 103 29.04 19.17 1.11
C SER A 103 28.62 20.10 -0.05
N LEU A 104 28.87 19.66 -1.29
CA LEU A 104 28.51 20.35 -2.53
C LEU A 104 26.99 20.48 -2.70
N LEU A 105 26.23 19.38 -2.59
CA LEU A 105 24.79 19.42 -2.83
C LEU A 105 24.06 20.29 -1.80
N SER A 106 24.51 20.24 -0.55
CA SER A 106 23.98 21.12 0.51
C SER A 106 24.18 22.61 0.14
N LYS A 107 25.40 23.01 -0.27
CA LYS A 107 25.68 24.38 -0.69
C LYS A 107 24.89 24.78 -1.94
N LEU A 108 24.86 23.92 -2.96
CA LEU A 108 24.13 24.20 -4.20
C LEU A 108 22.64 24.39 -3.95
N SER A 109 22.03 23.56 -3.11
CA SER A 109 20.59 23.58 -2.85
C SER A 109 20.18 24.73 -1.93
N TRP A 110 20.95 24.95 -0.86
CA TRP A 110 20.54 25.85 0.24
C TRP A 110 21.20 27.22 0.21
N THR A 111 22.41 27.34 -0.35
CA THR A 111 23.13 28.61 -0.47
C THR A 111 22.95 29.25 -1.83
N TYR A 112 23.07 28.45 -2.90
CA TYR A 112 22.99 28.95 -4.28
C TYR A 112 21.64 28.71 -4.96
N HIS A 113 20.70 28.02 -4.28
CA HIS A 113 19.34 27.76 -4.77
C HIS A 113 19.25 27.03 -6.13
N HIS A 114 20.24 26.20 -6.45
CA HIS A 114 20.24 25.32 -7.63
C HIS A 114 19.52 23.99 -7.33
N GLN A 115 18.23 24.09 -6.95
CA GLN A 115 17.44 22.93 -6.52
C GLN A 115 17.14 21.93 -7.65
N SER A 116 17.25 22.35 -8.92
CA SER A 116 17.07 21.47 -10.09
C SER A 116 18.04 20.28 -10.09
N VAL A 117 19.20 20.42 -9.43
CA VAL A 117 20.15 19.32 -9.26
C VAL A 117 19.54 18.18 -8.43
N LEU A 118 18.73 18.50 -7.41
CA LEU A 118 18.09 17.50 -6.56
C LEU A 118 16.96 16.74 -7.27
N GLU A 119 16.46 17.24 -8.40
CA GLU A 119 15.43 16.53 -9.19
C GLU A 119 15.95 15.22 -9.81
N HIS A 120 17.28 15.07 -9.88
CA HIS A 120 17.92 13.82 -10.27
C HIS A 120 17.87 12.75 -9.17
N ALA A 121 17.49 13.10 -7.94
CA ALA A 121 17.24 12.15 -6.88
C ALA A 121 15.77 11.70 -6.89
N THR A 122 15.54 10.42 -7.19
CA THR A 122 14.20 9.84 -7.21
C THR A 122 14.01 8.84 -6.08
N LEU A 123 12.88 8.94 -5.38
CA LEU A 123 12.47 8.01 -4.33
C LEU A 123 11.14 7.37 -4.71
N SER A 124 11.05 6.05 -4.58
CA SER A 124 9.84 5.28 -4.82
C SER A 124 9.34 4.63 -3.55
N PHE A 125 8.10 4.91 -3.16
CA PHE A 125 7.51 4.43 -1.91
C PHE A 125 6.32 3.50 -2.15
N TYR A 126 6.19 2.49 -1.29
CA TYR A 126 4.96 1.73 -1.10
C TYR A 126 4.30 2.22 0.18
N ILE A 127 3.05 2.65 0.08
CA ILE A 127 2.31 3.23 1.20
C ILE A 127 1.02 2.45 1.42
N GLU A 128 0.82 1.94 2.63
CA GLU A 128 -0.38 1.21 3.05
C GLU A 128 -1.03 1.85 4.27
N GLY A 129 -2.33 1.61 4.47
CA GLY A 129 -3.06 2.06 5.65
C GLY A 129 -3.31 3.57 5.70
N THR A 130 -3.40 4.24 4.53
CA THR A 130 -3.76 5.66 4.46
C THR A 130 -5.25 5.86 4.23
N SER A 131 -5.78 6.95 4.77
CA SER A 131 -7.15 7.36 4.49
C SER A 131 -7.30 7.89 3.07
N ARG A 132 -8.50 7.78 2.51
CA ARG A 132 -8.81 8.37 1.20
C ARG A 132 -8.77 9.89 1.19
N GLY A 133 -9.03 10.53 2.33
CA GLY A 133 -8.88 11.99 2.50
C GLY A 133 -7.41 12.42 2.45
N THR A 134 -6.52 11.67 3.09
CA THR A 134 -5.06 11.91 3.00
C THR A 134 -4.57 11.77 1.57
N LEU A 135 -5.09 10.79 0.82
CA LEU A 135 -4.78 10.64 -0.59
C LEU A 135 -5.24 11.86 -1.42
N GLN A 136 -6.41 12.43 -1.12
CA GLN A 136 -6.92 13.62 -1.80
C GLN A 136 -6.01 14.85 -1.63
N GLU A 137 -5.42 15.00 -0.44
CA GLU A 137 -4.41 16.04 -0.21
C GLU A 137 -3.09 15.69 -0.89
N HIS A 138 -2.65 14.43 -0.79
CA HIS A 138 -1.41 13.98 -1.38
C HIS A 138 -1.39 14.17 -2.91
N VAL A 139 -2.48 13.88 -3.61
CA VAL A 139 -2.58 14.05 -5.08
C VAL A 139 -2.48 15.51 -5.52
N ARG A 140 -2.56 16.50 -4.60
CA ARG A 140 -2.36 17.93 -4.92
C ARG A 140 -0.90 18.26 -5.17
N HIS A 141 0.03 17.44 -4.70
CA HIS A 141 1.42 17.51 -5.12
C HIS A 141 1.50 17.05 -6.58
N ARG A 142 1.82 17.96 -7.51
CA ARG A 142 1.79 17.67 -8.96
C ARG A 142 3.11 17.10 -9.49
N HIS A 143 4.21 17.27 -8.76
CA HIS A 143 5.52 16.76 -9.13
C HIS A 143 5.78 15.40 -8.45
N GLN A 144 4.95 14.43 -8.78
CA GLN A 144 5.05 13.05 -8.30
C GLN A 144 4.41 12.09 -9.30
N ALA A 145 4.83 10.83 -9.27
CA ALA A 145 4.18 9.75 -9.99
C ALA A 145 3.56 8.79 -8.97
N ILE A 146 2.24 8.60 -9.03
CA ILE A 146 1.52 7.75 -8.08
C ILE A 146 0.70 6.69 -8.80
N THR A 147 0.64 5.50 -8.20
CA THR A 147 -0.30 4.44 -8.56
C THR A 147 -1.15 4.12 -7.35
N VAL A 148 -2.47 4.15 -7.51
CA VAL A 148 -3.43 4.01 -6.40
C VAL A 148 -4.27 2.76 -6.60
N ARG A 149 -4.56 2.04 -5.51
CA ARG A 149 -5.56 0.97 -5.48
C ARG A 149 -6.94 1.51 -5.90
N SER A 150 -7.43 1.04 -7.04
CA SER A 150 -8.70 1.49 -7.62
C SER A 150 -9.90 0.94 -6.86
N THR A 151 -10.77 1.81 -6.35
CA THR A 151 -12.03 1.38 -5.72
C THR A 151 -12.97 0.71 -6.71
N ARG A 152 -12.93 1.06 -8.00
CA ARG A 152 -13.78 0.44 -9.04
C ARG A 152 -13.49 -1.06 -9.18
N TYR A 153 -12.25 -1.47 -8.98
CA TYR A 153 -11.83 -2.87 -9.14
C TYR A 153 -11.78 -3.64 -7.82
N THR A 154 -11.84 -2.95 -6.68
CA THR A 154 -11.81 -3.59 -5.35
C THR A 154 -13.18 -3.63 -4.70
N MET A 155 -14.17 -2.90 -5.22
CA MET A 155 -15.56 -3.01 -4.76
C MET A 155 -16.11 -4.42 -4.98
N THR A 156 -15.64 -5.13 -6.02
CA THR A 156 -16.00 -6.54 -6.24
C THR A 156 -15.61 -7.40 -5.04
N ASP A 157 -14.47 -7.16 -4.40
CA ASP A 157 -14.05 -7.94 -3.23
C ASP A 157 -14.99 -7.70 -2.02
N LEU A 158 -15.51 -6.48 -1.86
CA LEU A 158 -16.54 -6.15 -0.86
C LEU A 158 -17.85 -6.90 -1.13
N LEU A 159 -18.31 -6.88 -2.39
CA LEU A 159 -19.53 -7.57 -2.80
C LEU A 159 -19.40 -9.09 -2.61
N LEU A 160 -18.26 -9.66 -3.00
CA LEU A 160 -17.98 -11.08 -2.80
C LEU A 160 -17.95 -11.46 -1.32
N ALA A 161 -17.37 -10.63 -0.45
CA ALA A 161 -17.42 -10.84 1.00
C ALA A 161 -18.85 -10.86 1.54
N PHE A 162 -19.70 -9.94 1.09
CA PHE A 162 -21.10 -9.89 1.49
C PHE A 162 -21.86 -11.15 1.06
N TRP A 163 -21.72 -11.57 -0.20
CA TRP A 163 -22.37 -12.78 -0.72
C TRP A 163 -21.89 -14.05 -0.03
N PHE A 164 -20.58 -14.17 0.20
CA PHE A 164 -19.99 -15.32 0.86
C PHE A 164 -20.62 -15.57 2.24
N VAL A 165 -20.72 -14.54 3.07
CA VAL A 165 -21.30 -14.65 4.42
C VAL A 165 -22.81 -14.94 4.34
N ARG A 166 -23.52 -14.39 3.35
CA ARG A 166 -24.95 -14.64 3.13
C ARG A 166 -25.25 -16.05 2.63
N GLU A 167 -24.45 -16.62 1.75
CA GLU A 167 -24.64 -18.00 1.31
C GLU A 167 -24.39 -19.00 2.43
N ASN A 168 -23.38 -18.75 3.28
CA ASN A 168 -23.11 -19.58 4.45
C ASN A 168 -24.28 -19.57 5.45
N GLN A 169 -24.99 -18.44 5.60
CA GLN A 169 -26.23 -18.38 6.38
C GLN A 169 -27.28 -19.38 5.89
N ASN A 170 -27.47 -19.52 4.58
CA ASN A 170 -28.46 -20.43 3.98
C ASN A 170 -28.05 -21.92 4.09
N ARG A 171 -26.77 -22.19 4.40
CA ARG A 171 -26.21 -23.54 4.50
C ARG A 171 -26.13 -24.06 5.93
N CYS A 172 -26.38 -23.21 6.93
CA CYS A 172 -26.39 -23.63 8.32
C CYS A 172 -27.66 -24.46 8.64
N PRO A 173 -27.52 -25.66 9.24
CA PRO A 173 -28.66 -26.36 9.80
C PRO A 173 -29.32 -25.49 10.88
N ASP A 174 -30.65 -25.44 10.84
CA ASP A 174 -31.48 -24.55 11.64
C ASP A 174 -30.98 -24.44 13.10
N ASN A 175 -30.83 -23.20 13.58
CA ASN A 175 -30.65 -22.79 14.98
C ASN A 175 -29.22 -22.55 15.52
N VAL A 176 -28.15 -22.72 14.73
CA VAL A 176 -26.76 -22.47 15.21
C VAL A 176 -26.18 -21.12 14.75
N CYS A 177 -26.61 -20.61 13.60
CA CYS A 177 -26.09 -19.38 13.01
C CYS A 177 -27.02 -18.20 13.34
N SER A 178 -26.80 -17.56 14.49
CA SER A 178 -27.48 -16.30 14.82
C SER A 178 -27.03 -15.17 13.88
N GLU A 179 -27.88 -14.16 13.63
CA GLU A 179 -27.51 -12.97 12.83
C GLU A 179 -26.22 -12.29 13.30
N ARG A 180 -25.88 -12.43 14.60
CA ARG A 180 -24.60 -11.97 15.16
C ARG A 180 -23.39 -12.63 14.52
N ASN A 181 -23.44 -13.90 14.16
CA ASN A 181 -22.29 -14.63 13.62
C ASN A 181 -21.93 -14.13 12.21
N ILE A 182 -22.94 -13.78 11.40
CA ILE A 182 -22.79 -13.24 10.05
C ILE A 182 -22.12 -11.87 10.10
N PHE A 183 -22.62 -10.99 10.97
CA PHE A 183 -22.03 -9.66 11.13
C PHE A 183 -20.56 -9.75 11.56
N VAL A 184 -20.25 -10.63 12.52
CA VAL A 184 -18.88 -10.84 13.00
C VAL A 184 -17.96 -11.37 11.89
N GLU A 185 -18.44 -12.32 11.08
CA GLU A 185 -17.68 -12.88 9.95
C GLU A 185 -17.44 -11.82 8.86
N PHE A 186 -18.49 -11.07 8.48
CA PHE A 186 -18.38 -9.98 7.52
C PHE A 186 -17.41 -8.90 8.01
N ARG A 187 -17.51 -8.51 9.29
CA ARG A 187 -16.57 -7.58 9.93
C ARG A 187 -15.14 -8.06 9.83
N SER A 188 -14.87 -9.32 10.18
CA SER A 188 -13.50 -9.85 10.13
C SER A 188 -12.95 -9.89 8.70
N ILE A 189 -13.77 -10.24 7.69
CA ILE A 189 -13.35 -10.15 6.29
C ILE A 189 -12.99 -8.70 5.90
N LEU A 190 -13.82 -7.72 6.25
CA LEU A 190 -13.57 -6.32 5.87
C LEU A 190 -12.35 -5.72 6.57
N VAL A 191 -12.16 -6.04 7.86
CA VAL A 191 -11.11 -5.46 8.71
C VAL A 191 -9.79 -6.22 8.54
N ASP A 192 -9.80 -7.54 8.66
CA ASP A 192 -8.59 -8.34 8.77
C ASP A 192 -8.08 -8.78 7.39
N MET A 193 -8.97 -9.19 6.49
CA MET A 193 -8.59 -9.71 5.17
C MET A 193 -8.46 -8.60 4.11
N LEU A 194 -9.42 -7.66 4.06
CA LEU A 194 -9.44 -6.60 3.05
C LEU A 194 -8.72 -5.32 3.48
N GLY A 195 -8.55 -5.11 4.80
CA GLY A 195 -7.88 -3.95 5.37
C GLY A 195 -8.52 -2.63 4.98
N ILE A 196 -9.87 -2.58 4.91
CA ILE A 196 -10.60 -1.42 4.38
C ILE A 196 -10.56 -0.23 5.35
N PHE A 197 -10.45 -0.49 6.65
CA PHE A 197 -10.54 0.52 7.69
C PHE A 197 -9.18 0.85 8.29
N ILE A 198 -8.95 2.14 8.50
CA ILE A 198 -7.84 2.66 9.29
C ILE A 198 -8.21 2.82 10.77
N VAL A 199 -9.50 2.87 11.09
CA VAL A 199 -9.99 2.99 12.46
C VAL A 199 -9.85 1.64 13.15
N THR A 200 -9.45 1.63 14.40
CA THR A 200 -9.31 0.40 15.21
C THR A 200 -10.17 0.42 16.46
N THR A 201 -10.95 1.48 16.71
CA THR A 201 -11.94 1.50 17.79
C THR A 201 -13.11 0.60 17.43
N ASP A 202 -13.34 -0.46 18.20
CA ASP A 202 -14.35 -1.48 17.91
C ASP A 202 -15.74 -0.89 17.72
N LEU A 203 -16.19 0.00 18.61
CA LEU A 203 -17.53 0.61 18.50
C LEU A 203 -17.74 1.37 17.18
N VAL A 204 -16.72 2.11 16.74
CA VAL A 204 -16.79 2.89 15.48
C VAL A 204 -16.74 1.95 14.29
N LEU A 205 -15.88 0.94 14.34
CA LEU A 205 -15.80 -0.11 13.31
C LEU A 205 -17.14 -0.83 13.16
N ASP A 206 -17.79 -1.19 14.26
CA ASP A 206 -19.07 -1.90 14.23
C ASP A 206 -20.16 -1.05 13.58
N ILE A 207 -20.22 0.25 13.89
CA ILE A 207 -21.15 1.19 13.26
C ILE A 207 -20.89 1.31 11.74
N GLU A 208 -19.64 1.46 11.32
CA GLU A 208 -19.30 1.61 9.91
C GLU A 208 -19.56 0.33 9.11
N VAL A 209 -19.22 -0.83 9.66
CA VAL A 209 -19.47 -2.14 9.03
C VAL A 209 -20.96 -2.42 8.96
N ASP A 210 -21.74 -2.13 10.01
CA ASP A 210 -23.20 -2.32 10.04
C ASP A 210 -23.86 -1.44 8.98
N ARG A 211 -23.42 -0.18 8.86
CA ARG A 211 -23.89 0.72 7.82
C ARG A 211 -23.64 0.16 6.41
N ILE A 212 -22.44 -0.34 6.14
CA ILE A 212 -22.13 -0.96 4.84
C ILE A 212 -23.02 -2.17 4.58
N TYR A 213 -23.12 -3.07 5.57
CA TYR A 213 -23.91 -4.29 5.46
C TYR A 213 -25.39 -3.96 5.15
N ARG A 214 -26.00 -3.04 5.89
CA ARG A 214 -27.39 -2.60 5.67
C ARG A 214 -27.61 -2.00 4.28
N ILE A 215 -26.67 -1.20 3.79
CA ILE A 215 -26.77 -0.64 2.43
C ILE A 215 -26.77 -1.76 1.39
N LEU A 216 -25.88 -2.76 1.54
CA LEU A 216 -25.81 -3.90 0.61
C LEU A 216 -27.07 -4.76 0.68
N GLU A 217 -27.61 -4.99 1.88
CA GLU A 217 -28.87 -5.72 2.08
C GLU A 217 -30.04 -5.00 1.42
N MET A 218 -30.18 -3.68 1.63
CA MET A 218 -31.19 -2.86 0.97
C MET A 218 -31.06 -2.90 -0.56
N GLN A 219 -29.83 -2.81 -1.08
CA GLN A 219 -29.61 -2.84 -2.53
C GLN A 219 -30.00 -4.20 -3.13
N LYS A 220 -29.71 -5.30 -2.45
CA LYS A 220 -30.15 -6.64 -2.85
C LYS A 220 -31.68 -6.71 -2.93
N ASP A 221 -32.37 -6.23 -1.90
CA ASP A 221 -33.83 -6.27 -1.84
C ASP A 221 -34.50 -5.39 -2.93
N LEU A 222 -33.92 -4.22 -3.22
CA LEU A 222 -34.44 -3.30 -4.24
C LEU A 222 -34.20 -3.78 -5.66
N ASN A 223 -33.03 -4.36 -5.92
CA ASN A 223 -32.60 -4.68 -7.26
C ASN A 223 -32.98 -6.13 -7.65
N GLY A 224 -33.15 -7.04 -6.69
CA GLY A 224 -33.34 -8.47 -6.98
C GLY A 224 -32.16 -9.08 -7.75
N TYR A 225 -31.02 -8.38 -7.82
CA TYR A 225 -29.87 -8.74 -8.62
C TYR A 225 -28.97 -9.71 -7.85
N ASP A 226 -28.70 -10.84 -8.47
CA ASP A 226 -27.53 -11.66 -8.20
C ASP A 226 -26.30 -10.97 -8.83
N TYR A 227 -25.44 -10.38 -7.98
CA TYR A 227 -24.23 -9.66 -8.44
C TYR A 227 -23.17 -10.60 -9.04
N LEU A 228 -23.38 -11.92 -9.00
CA LEU A 228 -22.50 -12.94 -9.59
C LEU A 228 -22.87 -13.32 -11.04
N SER A 229 -23.97 -12.79 -11.59
CA SER A 229 -24.47 -13.11 -12.93
C SER A 229 -23.76 -12.40 -14.10
N LYS A 230 -22.58 -11.80 -13.88
CA LYS A 230 -21.77 -11.13 -14.91
C LYS A 230 -20.30 -11.52 -14.85
#